data_AF-A0A954F421-F1
#
_entry.id   AF-A0A954F421-F1
#
_cell.length_a   1.000
_cell.length_b   1.000
_cell.length_c   1.000
_cell.angle_alpha   90.00
_cell.angle_beta   90.00
_cell.angle_gamma   90.00
#
_symmetry.space_group_name_H-M   'P 1'
#
loop_
_entity.id
_entity.type
_entity.pdbx_description
1 polymer ?
#
loop_
_entity_poly.entity_id
_entity_poly.type
_entity_poly.pdbx_seq_one_letter_code
_entity_poly.pdbx_strand_id
1 'polypeptide(L)' 'DGDPDHFVRRLLDDFPRLVAPGGYLLVELGYDQSERALELVRERKLTGRMESDLARIPRLLVVGPRG' A
#
# COMPACT_ATOMS: atom_id res chain seq x y z
N ASP A 1 -21.58 1.78 -7.99
CA ASP A 1 -20.45 0.93 -7.55
C ASP A 1 -19.15 1.68 -7.69
N GLY A 2 -18.51 2.03 -6.56
CA GLY A 2 -17.19 2.64 -6.55
C GLY A 2 -16.13 1.56 -6.43
N ASP A 3 -15.03 1.66 -7.18
CA ASP A 3 -13.88 0.79 -7.01
C ASP A 3 -13.25 1.04 -5.62
N PRO A 4 -13.30 0.07 -4.69
CA PRO A 4 -12.78 0.25 -3.33
C PRO A 4 -11.26 0.47 -3.32
N ASP A 5 -10.55 0.10 -4.39
CA ASP A 5 -9.10 0.23 -4.49
C ASP A 5 -8.66 1.45 -5.32
N HIS A 6 -9.61 2.28 -5.78
CA HIS A 6 -9.34 3.42 -6.66
C HIS A 6 -8.19 4.29 -6.15
N PHE A 7 -8.23 4.65 -4.86
CA PHE A 7 -7.20 5.49 -4.26
C PHE A 7 -5.86 4.78 -4.11
N VAL A 8 -5.86 3.50 -3.74
CA VAL A 8 -4.63 2.70 -3.60
C VAL A 8 -3.94 2.60 -4.95
N ARG A 9 -4.68 2.27 -6.03
CA ARG A 9 -4.13 2.22 -7.40
C ARG A 9 -3.47 3.53 -7.78
N ARG A 10 -4.20 4.64 -7.63
CA ARG A 10 -3.70 5.98 -7.97
C ARG A 10 -2.45 6.35 -7.16
N LEU A 11 -2.44 6.10 -5.85
CA LEU A 11 -1.30 6.40 -4.99
C LEU A 11 -0.08 5.55 -5.35
N LEU A 12 -0.26 4.27 -5.66
CA LEU A 12 0.84 3.40 -6.09
C LEU A 12 1.41 3.80 -7.45
N ASP A 13 0.56 4.23 -8.38
CA ASP A 13 0.98 4.72 -9.70
C ASP A 13 1.77 6.04 -9.56
N ASP A 14 1.35 6.92 -8.65
CA ASP A 14 1.99 8.21 -8.38
C ASP A 14 3.21 8.12 -7.45
N PHE A 15 3.38 7.03 -6.70
CA PHE A 15 4.39 6.93 -5.66
C PHE A 15 5.82 7.20 -6.14
N PRO A 16 6.33 6.56 -7.23
CA PRO A 16 7.72 6.73 -7.65
C PRO A 16 8.06 8.15 -8.11
N ARG A 17 7.08 8.95 -8.55
CA ARG A 17 7.29 10.33 -9.01
C ARG A 17 7.14 11.37 -7.90
N LEU A 18 6.37 11.06 -6.85
CA LEU A 18 6.03 12.01 -5.79
C LEU A 18 6.91 11.87 -4.55
N VAL A 19 7.46 10.69 -4.31
CA VAL A 19 8.25 10.42 -3.10
C VAL A 19 9.73 10.38 -3.46
N ALA A 20 10.55 11.07 -2.65
CA ALA A 20 11.99 11.07 -2.82
C ALA A 20 12.57 9.64 -2.72
N PRO A 21 13.68 9.33 -3.41
CA PRO A 21 14.36 8.04 -3.26
C PRO A 21 14.63 7.73 -1.77
N GLY A 22 14.25 6.54 -1.32
CA GLY A 22 14.35 6.14 0.09
C GLY A 22 13.10 6.43 0.93
N GLY A 23 12.14 7.19 0.43
CA GLY A 23 10.91 7.51 1.13
C GLY A 23 9.85 6.40 1.09
N TYR A 24 8.81 6.58 1.89
CA TYR A 24 7.74 5.59 2.07
C TYR A 24 6.36 6.19 1.76
N LEU A 25 5.45 5.34 1.28
CA LEU A 25 4.01 5.57 1.22
C LEU A 25 3.33 4.67 2.26
N LEU A 26 2.52 5.28 3.12
CA LEU A 26 1.74 4.62 4.16
C LEU A 26 0.26 4.87 3.88
N VAL A 27 -0.54 3.81 3.75
CA VAL A 27 -1.98 3.92 3.46
C VAL A 27 -2.74 3.04 4.44
N GLU A 28 -3.67 3.65 5.18
CA GLU A 28 -4.63 2.89 5.99
C GLU A 28 -5.67 2.24 5.09
N LEU A 29 -5.96 0.97 5.34
CA LEU A 29 -6.85 0.14 4.57
C LEU A 29 -8.01 -0.38 5.42
N GLY A 30 -9.12 -0.69 4.76
CA GLY A 30 -10.16 -1.55 5.32
C GLY A 30 -9.62 -2.95 5.61
N TYR A 31 -10.23 -3.64 6.57
CA TYR A 31 -9.84 -4.98 7.02
C TYR A 31 -9.72 -6.01 5.87
N ASP A 32 -10.60 -5.92 4.87
CA ASP A 32 -10.72 -6.83 3.74
C ASP A 32 -9.83 -6.49 2.53
N GLN A 33 -9.12 -5.35 2.55
CA GLN A 33 -8.36 -4.87 1.40
C GLN A 33 -6.90 -5.35 1.37
N SER A 34 -6.42 -5.97 2.46
CA SER A 34 -5.00 -6.24 2.69
C SER A 34 -4.32 -7.09 1.61
N GLU A 35 -4.94 -8.22 1.24
CA GLU A 35 -4.37 -9.14 0.23
C GLU A 35 -4.35 -8.50 -1.17
N ARG A 36 -5.46 -7.84 -1.55
CA ARG A 36 -5.60 -7.13 -2.83
C ARG A 36 -4.60 -5.98 -2.93
N ALA A 37 -4.40 -5.22 -1.85
CA ALA A 37 -3.43 -4.13 -1.83
C ALA A 37 -2.00 -4.62 -2.04
N LEU A 38 -1.61 -5.75 -1.42
CA LEU A 38 -0.30 -6.37 -1.67
C LEU A 38 -0.14 -6.87 -3.10
N GLU A 39 -1.22 -7.36 -3.73
CA GLU A 39 -1.21 -7.73 -5.15
C GLU A 39 -0.97 -6.52 -6.04
N LEU A 40 -1.66 -5.41 -5.82
CA LEU A 40 -1.47 -4.16 -6.55
C LEU A 40 -0.03 -3.64 -6.44
N VAL A 41 0.61 -3.81 -5.29
CA VAL A 41 2.04 -3.48 -5.09
C VAL A 41 2.94 -4.37 -5.94
N ARG A 42 2.70 -5.70 -5.93
CA ARG A 42 3.49 -6.66 -6.71
C ARG A 42 3.37 -6.43 -8.22
N GLU A 43 2.16 -6.15 -8.72
CA GLU A 43 1.90 -5.84 -10.14
C GLU A 43 2.77 -4.67 -10.63
N ARG A 44 3.01 -3.70 -9.76
CA ARG A 44 3.83 -2.50 -10.05
C ARG A 44 5.32 -2.69 -9.78
N LYS A 45 5.74 -3.91 -9.42
CA LYS A 45 7.12 -4.24 -9.06
C LYS A 45 7.66 -3.38 -7.91
N LEU A 46 6.77 -2.92 -7.02
CA LEU A 46 7.11 -2.19 -5.81
C LEU A 46 7.36 -3.18 -4.66
N THR A 47 8.04 -2.71 -3.62
CA THR A 47 8.16 -3.46 -2.36
C THR A 47 7.17 -2.89 -1.36
N GLY A 48 6.38 -3.77 -0.74
CA GLY A 48 5.51 -3.37 0.35
C GLY A 48 5.16 -4.52 1.28
N ARG A 49 4.61 -4.16 2.44
CA ARG A 49 4.19 -5.08 3.51
C ARG A 49 2.98 -4.52 4.24
N MET A 50 2.27 -5.40 4.94
CA MET A 50 1.20 -5.01 5.85
C MET A 50 1.75 -4.87 7.26
N GLU A 51 1.37 -3.80 7.94
CA GLU A 51 1.53 -3.62 9.38
C GLU A 51 0.17 -3.73 10.08
N SER A 52 0.17 -4.36 11.24
CA SER A 52 -1.03 -4.56 12.06
C SER A 52 -1.13 -3.53 13.17
N ASP A 53 -2.36 -3.24 13.59
CA ASP A 53 -2.61 -2.49 14.82
C ASP A 53 -2.33 -3.33 16.09
N LEU A 54 -2.55 -2.74 17.26
CA LEU A 54 -2.38 -3.41 18.56
C LEU A 54 -3.32 -4.61 18.76
N ALA A 55 -4.45 -4.65 18.03
CA ALA A 55 -5.38 -5.78 18.03
C ALA A 55 -4.95 -6.88 17.03
N ARG A 56 -3.79 -6.73 16.38
CA ARG A 56 -3.25 -7.61 15.33
C ARG A 56 -4.09 -7.62 14.05
N ILE A 57 -4.88 -6.59 13.82
CA ILE A 57 -5.66 -6.44 12.60
C ILE A 57 -4.78 -5.75 11.55
N PRO A 58 -4.61 -6.31 10.34
CA PRO A 58 -3.92 -5.61 9.26
C PRO A 58 -4.62 -4.29 8.93
N ARG A 59 -3.89 -3.18 9.03
CA ARG A 59 -4.46 -1.83 8.84
C ARG A 59 -3.66 -1.00 7.87
N LEU A 60 -2.35 -1.19 7.78
CA LEU A 60 -1.49 -0.25 7.10
C LEU A 60 -0.69 -0.95 6.01
N LEU A 61 -0.87 -0.51 4.77
CA LEU A 61 0.06 -0.83 3.70
C LEU A 61 1.26 0.11 3.79
N VAL A 62 2.45 -0.46 3.86
CA VAL A 62 3.73 0.27 3.79
C VAL A 62 4.41 -0.09 2.47
N VAL A 63 4.69 0.92 1.64
CA VAL A 63 5.42 0.79 0.37
C VAL A 63 6.67 1.64 0.43
N GLY A 64 7.82 1.09 0.02
CA GLY A 64 9.09 1.79 0.08
C GLY A 64 10.27 0.88 -0.25
N PRO A 65 11.51 1.32 0.00
CA PRO A 65 12.69 0.49 -0.13
C PRO A 65 12.54 -0.80 0.70
N ARG A 66 13.19 -1.88 0.27
CA ARG A 66 13.46 -2.98 1.19
C ARG A 66 14.35 -2.42 2.30
N GLY A 67 13.83 -2.41 3.52
CA GLY A 67 14.64 -2.24 4.72
C GLY A 67 15.65 -3.37 4.86
#